data_AF-A0A6V7KFL8-F1
#
_entry.id   AF-A0A6V7KFL8-F1
#
_cell.length_a   1.000
_cell.length_b   1.000
_cell.length_c   1.000
_cell.angle_alpha   90.00
_cell.angle_beta   90.00
_cell.angle_gamma   90.00
#
_symmetry.space_group_name_H-M   'P 1'
#
loop_
_entity.id
_entity.type
_entity.pdbx_description
1 polymer ?
#
loop_
_entity_poly.entity_id
_entity_poly.type
_entity_poly.pdbx_seq_one_letter_code
_entity_poly.pdbx_strand_id
1 'polypeptide(L)'
;DEEWISNSTNHQAYPAFEEEPHEPENPESLQVWSSSSSASEINLDADKITQVKSMMAKFELPKTAIPEWAHTVSEEQWKDKLIDRIKEMQQREL
;
A
#
# COMPACT_ATOMS: atom_id res chain seq x y z
N ASP A 1 34.78 -3.86 -13.01
CA ASP A 1 34.69 -2.59 -12.27
C ASP A 1 33.70 -2.72 -11.14
N GLU A 2 34.25 -2.91 -9.95
CA GLU A 2 33.57 -3.26 -8.70
C GLU A 2 33.62 -2.05 -7.76
N GLU A 3 32.87 -0.98 -8.08
CA GLU A 3 32.87 0.28 -7.29
C GLU A 3 31.55 0.58 -6.57
N TRP A 4 30.59 -0.34 -6.55
CA TRP A 4 29.33 -0.16 -5.81
C TRP A 4 29.38 -0.62 -4.35
N ILE A 5 30.55 -1.03 -3.84
CA ILE A 5 30.70 -1.60 -2.48
C ILE A 5 31.60 -0.76 -1.57
N SER A 6 31.91 0.48 -1.94
CA SER A 6 32.82 1.33 -1.16
C SER A 6 32.20 2.69 -0.84
N ASN A 7 31.13 2.69 -0.06
CA ASN A 7 30.92 3.81 0.85
C ASN A 7 30.23 3.35 2.15
N SER A 8 31.08 3.23 3.17
CA SER A 8 30.78 3.59 4.56
C SER A 8 30.05 2.58 5.44
N THR A 9 30.87 1.70 6.01
CA THR A 9 30.85 1.45 7.45
C THR A 9 30.96 2.79 8.21
N ASN A 10 29.83 3.35 8.67
CA ASN A 10 29.76 4.13 9.92
C ASN A 10 28.30 4.40 10.30
N HIS A 11 28.06 4.43 11.60
CA HIS A 11 26.76 4.48 12.26
C HIS A 11 25.91 5.69 11.84
N GLN A 12 24.62 5.50 11.53
CA GLN A 12 23.64 6.52 11.89
C GLN A 12 22.26 5.90 12.11
N ALA A 13 21.76 6.10 13.33
CA ALA A 13 20.38 5.90 13.73
C ALA A 13 19.42 6.52 12.71
N TYR A 14 18.22 5.95 12.61
CA TYR A 14 17.05 6.54 11.96
C TYR A 14 17.16 8.07 11.94
N PRO A 15 17.27 8.74 10.78
CA PRO A 15 17.04 10.15 10.79
C PRO A 15 15.57 10.28 11.21
N ALA A 16 15.36 11.02 12.30
CA ALA A 16 14.10 11.70 12.49
C ALA A 16 13.71 12.27 11.13
N PHE A 17 12.49 11.99 10.68
CA PHE A 17 11.88 12.74 9.59
C PHE A 17 11.88 14.21 10.04
N GLU A 18 12.97 14.92 9.76
CA GLU A 18 12.89 16.36 9.55
C GLU A 18 11.96 16.48 8.35
N GLU A 19 10.79 17.07 8.57
CA GLU A 19 9.81 17.40 7.54
C GLU A 19 10.44 18.39 6.55
N GLU A 20 11.35 17.92 5.71
CA GLU A 20 11.61 18.60 4.44
C GLU A 20 10.38 18.30 3.57
N PRO A 21 9.71 19.31 2.97
CA PRO A 21 8.58 19.08 2.11
C PRO A 21 9.10 18.31 0.89
N HIS A 22 8.98 16.98 0.92
CA HIS A 22 9.29 16.13 -0.22
C HIS A 22 8.28 16.50 -1.30
N GLU A 23 8.73 17.37 -2.22
CA GLU A 23 7.97 17.73 -3.40
C GLU A 23 7.62 16.42 -4.12
N PRO A 24 6.35 16.19 -4.47
CA PRO A 24 5.97 14.91 -5.06
C PRO A 24 6.74 14.70 -6.35
N GLU A 25 7.49 13.59 -6.43
CA GLU A 25 8.31 13.20 -7.60
C GLU A 25 7.52 13.21 -8.92
N ASN A 26 6.18 13.22 -8.85
CA ASN A 26 5.33 13.57 -9.98
C ASN A 26 3.97 14.12 -9.47
N PRO A 27 3.73 15.45 -9.47
CA PRO A 27 2.46 16.03 -9.01
C PRO A 27 1.25 15.59 -9.84
N GLU A 28 1.46 15.25 -11.12
CA GLU A 28 0.40 14.74 -12.00
C GLU A 28 -0.06 13.35 -11.54
N SER A 29 0.87 12.51 -11.05
CA SER A 29 0.52 11.20 -10.51
C SER A 29 -0.34 11.32 -9.25
N LEU A 30 -0.02 12.23 -8.32
CA LEU A 30 -0.88 12.48 -7.17
C LEU A 30 -2.24 13.01 -7.59
N GLN A 31 -2.31 13.90 -8.58
CA GLN A 31 -3.56 14.49 -9.03
C GLN A 31 -4.47 13.44 -9.69
N VAL A 32 -3.93 12.51 -10.48
CA VAL A 32 -4.70 11.43 -11.11
C VAL A 32 -5.32 10.50 -10.06
N TRP A 33 -4.59 10.14 -9.01
CA TRP A 33 -5.07 9.19 -7.99
C TRP A 33 -5.96 9.85 -6.92
N SER A 34 -5.84 11.16 -6.71
CA SER A 34 -6.70 11.95 -5.81
C SER A 34 -7.94 12.52 -6.48
N SER A 35 -8.02 12.46 -7.81
CA SER A 35 -9.19 12.92 -8.55
C SER A 35 -10.40 12.05 -8.26
N SER A 36 -11.57 12.68 -8.11
CA SER A 36 -12.85 11.97 -8.03
C SER A 36 -12.98 11.12 -9.29
N SER A 37 -13.02 9.79 -9.13
CA SER A 37 -13.20 8.91 -10.28
C SER A 37 -14.54 9.26 -10.91
N SER A 38 -14.55 9.57 -12.22
CA SER A 38 -15.79 9.61 -12.99
C SER A 38 -16.34 8.19 -12.99
N ALA A 39 -17.15 7.86 -11.98
CA ALA A 39 -17.67 6.54 -11.76
C ALA A 39 -18.56 6.19 -12.94
N SER A 40 -17.95 5.59 -13.96
CA SER A 40 -18.69 4.81 -14.94
C SER A 40 -19.31 3.69 -14.11
N GLU A 41 -20.62 3.74 -13.96
CA GLU A 41 -21.38 2.78 -13.15
C GLU A 41 -21.28 1.41 -13.84
N ILE A 42 -20.21 0.67 -13.53
CA ILE A 42 -19.97 -0.66 -14.05
C ILE A 42 -20.94 -1.60 -13.32
N ASN A 43 -21.93 -2.11 -14.05
CA ASN A 43 -22.86 -3.10 -13.52
C ASN A 43 -22.13 -4.44 -13.30
N LEU A 44 -21.77 -4.68 -12.04
CA LEU A 44 -21.15 -5.92 -11.53
C LEU A 44 -22.23 -6.94 -11.18
N ASP A 45 -22.52 -7.83 -12.12
CA ASP A 45 -23.34 -9.01 -11.87
C ASP A 45 -22.53 -10.14 -11.19
N ALA A 46 -23.23 -11.17 -10.69
CA ALA A 46 -22.63 -12.27 -9.95
C ALA A 46 -21.59 -13.05 -10.78
N ASP A 47 -21.80 -13.16 -12.09
CA ASP A 47 -20.90 -13.87 -13.01
C ASP A 47 -19.61 -13.08 -13.23
N LYS A 48 -19.70 -11.76 -13.47
CA LYS A 48 -18.55 -10.86 -13.58
C LYS A 48 -17.73 -10.84 -12.30
N ILE A 49 -18.38 -10.79 -11.14
CA ILE A 49 -17.69 -10.87 -9.84
C ILE A 49 -16.91 -12.18 -9.73
N THR A 50 -17.53 -13.30 -10.11
CA THR A 50 -16.89 -14.62 -10.06
C THR A 50 -15.71 -14.71 -11.02
N GLN A 51 -15.85 -14.17 -12.23
CA GLN A 51 -14.78 -14.13 -13.22
C GLN A 51 -13.59 -13.29 -12.74
N VAL A 52 -13.85 -12.10 -12.20
CA VAL A 52 -12.80 -11.23 -11.64
C VAL A 52 -12.07 -11.94 -10.51
N LYS A 53 -12.80 -12.53 -9.56
CA LYS A 53 -12.21 -13.31 -8.45
C LYS A 53 -11.34 -14.46 -8.96
N SER A 54 -11.85 -15.22 -9.92
CA SER A 54 -11.14 -16.37 -10.50
C SER A 54 -9.86 -15.97 -11.25
N MET A 55 -9.89 -14.86 -11.99
CA MET A 55 -8.70 -14.35 -12.66
C MET A 55 -7.69 -13.78 -11.67
N MET A 56 -8.14 -12.98 -10.70
CA MET A 56 -7.27 -12.34 -9.70
C MET A 56 -6.59 -13.37 -8.78
N ALA A 57 -7.24 -14.48 -8.46
CA ALA A 57 -6.66 -15.55 -7.65
C ALA A 57 -5.43 -16.23 -8.29
N LYS A 58 -5.21 -16.04 -9.60
CA LYS A 58 -4.05 -16.59 -10.32
C LYS A 58 -2.84 -15.65 -10.32
N PHE A 59 -3.02 -14.41 -9.87
CA PHE A 59 -1.94 -13.45 -9.76
C PHE A 59 -1.34 -13.54 -8.36
N GLU A 60 -0.08 -13.95 -8.29
CA GLU A 60 0.70 -13.95 -7.07
C GLU A 60 1.81 -12.91 -7.19
N LEU A 61 2.06 -12.18 -6.11
CA LEU A 61 3.18 -11.26 -6.02
C LEU A 61 4.49 -12.07 -5.99
N PRO A 62 5.51 -11.69 -6.78
CA PRO A 62 6.83 -12.27 -6.66
C PRO A 62 7.36 -12.08 -5.24
N LYS A 63 8.05 -13.08 -4.68
CA LYS A 63 8.65 -12.98 -3.33
C LYS A 63 9.63 -11.81 -3.20
N THR A 64 10.27 -11.41 -4.30
CA THR A 64 11.18 -10.26 -4.37
C THR A 64 10.47 -8.91 -4.31
N ALA A 65 9.15 -8.88 -4.50
CA ALA A 65 8.34 -7.67 -4.40
C ALA A 65 7.75 -7.48 -2.99
N ILE A 66 8.06 -8.37 -2.04
CA ILE A 66 7.64 -8.27 -0.65
C ILE A 66 8.78 -7.62 0.14
N PRO A 67 8.61 -6.38 0.62
CA PRO A 67 9.62 -5.70 1.41
C PRO A 67 9.68 -6.23 2.85
N GLU A 68 10.84 -6.09 3.49
CA GLU A 68 11.10 -6.59 4.86
C GLU A 68 10.10 -6.09 5.91
N TRP A 69 9.62 -4.84 5.78
CA TRP A 69 8.62 -4.30 6.71
C TRP A 69 7.31 -5.12 6.68
N ALA A 70 6.94 -5.67 5.52
CA ALA A 70 5.71 -6.45 5.35
C ALA A 70 5.80 -7.82 6.06
N HIS A 71 7.02 -8.30 6.37
CA HIS A 71 7.24 -9.52 7.14
C HIS A 71 7.08 -9.31 8.66
N THR A 72 7.18 -8.06 9.13
CA THR A 72 7.12 -7.76 10.57
C THR A 72 5.71 -7.66 11.12
N VAL A 73 4.72 -7.45 10.25
CA VAL A 73 3.29 -7.37 10.63
C VAL A 73 2.62 -8.67 10.22
N SER A 74 2.23 -9.48 11.22
CA SER A 74 1.56 -10.75 10.97
C SER A 74 0.11 -10.58 10.53
N GLU A 75 -0.45 -11.63 9.91
CA GLU A 75 -1.77 -11.53 9.28
C GLU A 75 -2.88 -11.23 10.31
N GLU A 76 -2.78 -11.86 11.47
CA GLU A 76 -3.72 -11.66 12.55
C GLU A 76 -3.69 -10.23 13.12
N GLN A 77 -2.49 -9.64 13.27
CA GLN A 77 -2.36 -8.32 13.89
C GLN A 77 -2.94 -7.21 13.02
N TRP A 78 -2.80 -7.28 11.69
CA TRP A 78 -3.42 -6.27 10.82
C TRP A 78 -4.94 -6.44 10.75
N LYS A 79 -5.46 -7.68 10.77
CA LYS A 79 -6.90 -7.95 10.77
C LYS A 79 -7.57 -7.37 12.01
N ASP A 80 -7.00 -7.61 13.19
CA ASP A 80 -7.55 -7.11 14.45
C ASP A 80 -7.58 -5.57 14.44
N LYS A 81 -6.47 -4.92 14.08
CA LYS A 81 -6.41 -3.45 13.96
C LYS A 81 -7.43 -2.89 12.96
N LEU A 82 -7.64 -3.57 11.84
CA LEU A 82 -8.61 -3.16 10.83
C LEU A 82 -10.04 -3.25 11.36
N ILE A 83 -10.39 -4.37 12.01
CA ILE A 83 -11.71 -4.59 12.59
C ILE A 83 -12.02 -3.51 13.63
N ASP A 84 -11.07 -3.21 14.50
CA ASP A 84 -11.26 -2.19 15.53
C ASP A 84 -11.44 -0.80 14.91
N ARG A 85 -10.67 -0.49 13.85
CA ARG A 85 -10.86 0.78 13.12
C ARG A 85 -12.23 0.88 12.46
N ILE A 86 -12.74 -0.20 11.88
CA ILE A 86 -14.08 -0.24 11.27
C ILE A 86 -15.15 0.02 12.36
N LYS A 87 -15.04 -0.61 13.52
CA LYS A 87 -15.96 -0.38 14.65
C LYS A 87 -15.92 1.08 15.11
N GLU A 88 -14.74 1.67 15.27
CA GLU A 88 -14.60 3.09 15.63
C GLU A 88 -15.29 4.02 14.62
N MET A 89 -15.15 3.72 13.33
CA MET A 89 -15.79 4.50 12.28
C MET A 89 -17.32 4.38 12.36
N GLN A 90 -17.84 3.18 12.55
CA GLN A 90 -19.28 2.96 12.74
C GLN A 90 -19.84 3.67 13.98
N GLN A 91 -19.04 3.78 15.04
CA GLN A 91 -19.42 4.51 16.26
C GLN A 91 -19.40 6.02 16.10
N ARG A 92 -18.60 6.58 15.17
CA ARG A 92 -18.55 8.03 14.90
C ARG A 92 -19.71 8.54 14.06
N GLU A 93 -20.40 7.66 13.34
CA GLU A 93 -21.53 7.99 12.46
C GLU A 93 -22.91 7.84 13.16
N LEU A 94 -22.91 7.58 14.47
CA LEU A 94 -24.08 7.54 15.37
C LEU A 94 -24.12 8.78 16.26
#